data_AF-A0A7S2UZY2-F1
#
_entry.id   AF-A0A7S2UZY2-F1
#
_cell.length_a   1.000
_cell.length_b   1.000
_cell.length_c   1.000
_cell.angle_alpha   90.00
_cell.angle_beta   90.00
_cell.angle_gamma   90.00
#
_symmetry.space_group_name_H-M   'P 1'
#
loop_
_entity.id
_entity.type
_entity.pdbx_description
1 polymer ?
#
loop_
_entity_poly.entity_id
_entity_poly.type
_entity_poly.pdbx_seq_one_letter_code
_entity_poly.pdbx_strand_id
1 'polypeptide(L)'
;SVTSDYQLRFQNRSHFVSSESSSQFKGLDTWAEKFKMTLFQILEPDRHVLFGEWLYAEHSISYTRLPGYFIAFDIYDSSVCKFFSSEELLKILAETGIPTVPRLPVHQFESESEVLALLETNSEFYDGPMEGIYLRIEDNKYLIHRSKVVRPDFIQHIEDGVHWSKKSMKKNKLSW
;
A
#
# COMPACT_ATOMS: atom_id res chain seq x y z
N SER A 1 -4.67 2.80 -12.13
CA SER A 1 -5.52 3.94 -12.57
C SER A 1 -6.48 3.45 -13.66
N VAL A 2 -7.45 4.28 -14.03
CA VAL A 2 -8.39 4.02 -15.13
C VAL A 2 -8.12 5.05 -16.24
N THR A 3 -8.19 4.64 -17.50
CA THR A 3 -8.09 5.52 -18.68
C THR A 3 -9.46 5.97 -19.17
N SER A 4 -9.53 7.02 -19.99
CA SER A 4 -10.78 7.52 -20.60
C SER A 4 -11.51 6.49 -21.48
N ASP A 5 -10.82 5.48 -22.00
CA ASP A 5 -11.38 4.33 -22.70
C ASP A 5 -11.73 3.15 -21.77
N TYR A 6 -11.82 3.41 -20.47
CA TYR A 6 -12.20 2.46 -19.42
C TYR A 6 -11.30 1.21 -19.36
N GLN A 7 -9.99 1.40 -19.51
CA GLN A 7 -8.98 0.36 -19.29
C GLN A 7 -8.29 0.53 -17.95
N LEU A 8 -8.02 -0.58 -17.28
CA LEU A 8 -7.21 -0.60 -16.06
C LEU A 8 -5.72 -0.58 -16.44
N ARG A 9 -4.97 0.32 -15.79
CA ARG A 9 -3.50 0.38 -15.87
C ARG A 9 -2.88 0.12 -14.51
N PHE A 10 -1.89 -0.76 -14.49
CA PHE A 10 -1.09 -1.10 -13.31
C PHE A 10 0.36 -0.69 -13.53
N GLN A 11 0.97 -0.06 -12.53
CA GLN A 11 2.34 0.45 -12.62
C GLN A 11 3.07 0.15 -11.31
N ASN A 12 4.31 -0.34 -11.42
CA ASN A 12 5.23 -0.41 -10.30
C ASN A 12 6.03 0.91 -10.20
N ARG A 13 7.06 0.99 -9.36
CA ARG A 13 7.86 2.23 -9.19
C ARG A 13 8.56 2.73 -10.46
N SER A 14 8.65 1.93 -11.53
CA SER A 14 9.44 2.24 -12.72
C SER A 14 8.64 2.19 -14.03
N HIS A 15 7.76 1.22 -14.21
CA HIS A 15 7.05 0.97 -15.48
C HIS A 15 5.68 0.30 -15.28
N PHE A 16 4.88 0.29 -16.34
CA PHE A 16 3.60 -0.43 -16.37
C PHE A 16 3.81 -1.95 -16.36
N VAL A 17 2.95 -2.66 -15.64
CA VAL A 17 3.06 -4.10 -15.40
C VAL A 17 1.74 -4.82 -15.69
N SER A 18 1.85 -6.12 -15.94
CA SER A 18 0.75 -7.07 -16.09
C SER A 18 1.10 -8.38 -15.38
N SER A 19 0.16 -9.32 -15.33
CA SER A 19 0.42 -10.68 -14.81
C SER A 19 1.54 -11.42 -15.54
N GLU A 20 1.81 -11.06 -16.80
CA GLU A 20 2.85 -11.63 -17.65
C GLU A 20 4.23 -11.03 -17.38
N SER A 21 4.29 -9.84 -16.75
CA SER A 21 5.55 -9.10 -16.59
C SER A 21 6.54 -9.82 -15.66
N SER A 22 6.07 -10.46 -14.59
CA SER A 22 6.90 -11.27 -13.69
C SER A 22 6.06 -12.13 -12.76
N SER A 23 6.68 -13.14 -12.14
CA SER A 23 6.01 -14.08 -11.24
C SER A 23 5.29 -13.40 -10.07
N GLN A 24 5.83 -12.30 -9.54
CA GLN A 24 5.20 -11.53 -8.46
C GLN A 24 3.85 -10.93 -8.85
N PHE A 25 3.58 -10.69 -10.13
CA PHE A 25 2.31 -10.13 -10.60
C PHE A 25 1.31 -11.19 -11.07
N LYS A 26 1.60 -12.48 -10.96
CA LYS A 26 0.69 -13.55 -11.43
C LYS A 26 -0.74 -13.48 -10.88
N GLY A 27 -0.94 -12.92 -9.69
CA GLY A 27 -2.28 -12.74 -9.10
C GLY A 27 -3.02 -11.48 -9.56
N LEU A 28 -2.39 -10.61 -10.36
CA LEU A 28 -2.88 -9.28 -10.66
C LEU A 28 -4.17 -9.30 -11.48
N ASP A 29 -4.27 -10.16 -12.50
CA ASP A 29 -5.47 -10.23 -13.36
C ASP A 29 -6.70 -10.70 -12.56
N THR A 30 -6.53 -11.70 -11.69
CA THR A 30 -7.61 -12.18 -10.81
C THR A 30 -8.08 -11.08 -9.86
N TRP A 31 -7.14 -10.30 -9.30
CA TRP A 31 -7.48 -9.17 -8.44
C TRP A 31 -8.17 -8.05 -9.24
N ALA A 32 -7.66 -7.75 -10.44
CA ALA A 32 -8.19 -6.73 -11.33
C ALA A 32 -9.63 -7.04 -11.74
N GLU A 33 -9.92 -8.28 -12.11
CA GLU A 33 -11.27 -8.70 -12.48
C GLU A 33 -12.23 -8.63 -11.29
N LYS A 34 -11.79 -9.09 -10.10
CA LYS A 34 -12.59 -9.02 -8.87
C LYS A 34 -13.03 -7.58 -8.53
N PHE A 35 -12.13 -6.61 -8.67
CA PHE A 35 -12.39 -5.22 -8.27
C PHE A 35 -12.64 -4.28 -9.46
N LYS A 36 -12.83 -4.81 -10.68
CA LYS A 36 -12.94 -4.01 -11.90
C LYS A 36 -14.03 -2.95 -11.83
N MET A 37 -15.24 -3.37 -11.49
CA MET A 37 -16.41 -2.49 -11.40
C MET A 37 -16.22 -1.45 -10.28
N THR A 38 -15.71 -1.89 -9.13
CA THR A 38 -15.37 -1.02 -8.00
C THR A 38 -14.36 0.06 -8.41
N LEU A 39 -13.29 -0.30 -9.11
CA LEU A 39 -12.27 0.65 -9.58
C LEU A 39 -12.84 1.67 -10.56
N PHE A 40 -13.74 1.25 -11.47
CA PHE A 40 -14.42 2.17 -12.37
C PHE A 40 -15.39 3.12 -11.66
N GLN A 41 -15.95 2.72 -10.53
CA GLN A 41 -16.83 3.56 -9.73
C GLN A 41 -16.07 4.61 -8.92
N ILE A 42 -14.91 4.24 -8.35
CA ILE A 42 -14.18 5.12 -7.41
C ILE A 42 -13.11 5.99 -8.08
N LEU A 43 -12.58 5.58 -9.24
CA LEU A 43 -11.51 6.30 -9.93
C LEU A 43 -12.06 7.06 -11.13
N GLU A 44 -11.89 8.38 -11.11
CA GLU A 44 -12.19 9.21 -12.27
C GLU A 44 -11.13 8.93 -13.36
N PRO A 45 -11.56 8.57 -14.59
CA PRO A 45 -10.66 8.26 -15.69
C PRO A 45 -9.62 9.35 -15.97
N ASP A 46 -8.37 8.95 -16.17
CA ASP A 46 -7.18 9.79 -16.40
C ASP A 46 -6.89 10.86 -15.33
N ARG A 47 -7.61 10.82 -14.21
CA ARG A 47 -7.45 11.74 -13.10
C ARG A 47 -6.96 11.04 -11.84
N HIS A 48 -7.67 10.00 -11.40
CA HIS A 48 -7.39 9.34 -10.13
C HIS A 48 -6.44 8.15 -10.28
N VAL A 49 -5.47 8.06 -9.37
CA VAL A 49 -4.55 6.93 -9.27
C VAL A 49 -4.61 6.37 -7.85
N LEU A 50 -5.09 5.13 -7.71
CA LEU A 50 -5.03 4.38 -6.46
C LEU A 50 -3.62 3.81 -6.27
N PHE A 51 -3.02 4.12 -5.12
CA PHE A 51 -1.73 3.62 -4.66
C PHE A 51 -1.92 2.60 -3.55
N GLY A 52 -1.09 1.56 -3.58
CA GLY A 52 -1.09 0.50 -2.59
C GLY A 52 0.14 -0.38 -2.70
N GLU A 53 0.35 -1.24 -1.72
CA GLU A 53 1.40 -2.25 -1.75
C GLU A 53 0.83 -3.57 -2.28
N TRP A 54 1.54 -4.16 -3.25
CA TRP A 54 1.23 -5.46 -3.81
C TRP A 54 2.07 -6.54 -3.11
N LEU A 55 1.43 -7.26 -2.20
CA LEU A 55 2.03 -8.20 -1.26
C LEU A 55 1.79 -9.66 -1.66
N TYR A 56 1.68 -9.95 -2.96
CA TYR A 56 1.51 -11.32 -3.44
C TYR A 56 2.73 -12.20 -3.16
N ALA A 57 3.92 -11.67 -3.44
CA ALA A 57 5.19 -12.34 -3.19
C ALA A 57 5.79 -11.89 -1.86
N GLU A 58 6.41 -12.83 -1.15
CA GLU A 58 7.27 -12.56 0.00
C GLU A 58 8.53 -11.83 -0.50
N HIS A 59 8.80 -10.67 0.09
CA HIS A 59 10.04 -9.93 -0.14
C HIS A 59 10.96 -10.04 1.08
N SER A 60 10.96 -9.04 1.95
CA SER A 60 11.75 -9.02 3.19
C SER A 60 11.00 -9.61 4.38
N ILE A 61 9.66 -9.56 4.35
CA ILE A 61 8.79 -10.06 5.41
C ILE A 61 7.86 -11.13 4.86
N SER A 62 7.79 -12.24 5.59
CA SER A 62 6.79 -13.30 5.41
C SER A 62 5.48 -12.87 6.05
N TYR A 63 4.60 -12.21 5.30
CA TYR A 63 3.29 -11.84 5.80
C TYR A 63 2.39 -13.06 5.94
N THR A 64 1.77 -13.22 7.11
CA THR A 64 1.01 -14.44 7.46
C THR A 64 -0.50 -14.21 7.62
N ARG A 65 -0.96 -12.97 7.70
CA ARG A 65 -2.35 -12.59 8.01
C ARG A 65 -2.85 -11.41 7.17
N LEU A 66 -2.57 -11.41 5.86
CA LEU A 66 -3.02 -10.31 4.99
C LEU A 66 -4.52 -10.37 4.73
N PRO A 67 -5.25 -9.24 4.80
CA PRO A 67 -6.66 -9.18 4.40
C PRO A 67 -6.85 -9.23 2.87
N GLY A 68 -5.78 -9.01 2.11
CA GLY A 68 -5.74 -9.10 0.65
C GLY A 68 -4.33 -8.89 0.13
N TYR A 69 -4.08 -9.26 -1.13
CA TYR A 69 -2.76 -9.08 -1.75
C TYR A 69 -2.47 -7.64 -2.18
N PHE A 70 -3.47 -6.78 -2.27
CA PHE A 70 -3.30 -5.36 -2.50
C PHE A 70 -3.81 -4.61 -1.28
N ILE A 71 -2.94 -3.84 -0.63
CA ILE A 71 -3.30 -2.98 0.51
C ILE A 71 -3.19 -1.52 0.07
N ALA A 72 -4.32 -0.83 -0.01
CA ALA A 72 -4.39 0.56 -0.43
C ALA A 72 -3.88 1.52 0.66
N PHE A 73 -3.18 2.58 0.27
CA PHE A 73 -2.71 3.60 1.22
C PHE A 73 -2.81 5.05 0.72
N ASP A 74 -3.08 5.28 -0.56
CA ASP A 74 -3.20 6.64 -1.10
C ASP A 74 -4.06 6.68 -2.37
N ILE A 75 -4.69 7.82 -2.63
CA ILE A 75 -5.23 8.16 -3.94
C ILE A 75 -4.66 9.52 -4.35
N TYR A 76 -4.11 9.58 -5.56
CA TYR A 76 -3.62 10.82 -6.17
C TYR A 76 -4.66 11.41 -7.12
N ASP A 77 -4.88 12.72 -7.00
CA ASP A 77 -5.68 13.53 -7.90
C ASP A 77 -4.77 14.38 -8.78
N SER A 78 -4.64 14.00 -10.05
CA SER A 78 -3.77 14.67 -11.01
C SER A 78 -4.26 16.05 -11.42
N SER A 79 -5.55 16.38 -11.22
CA SER A 79 -6.12 17.68 -11.59
C SER A 79 -5.59 18.81 -10.70
N VAL A 80 -5.26 18.49 -9.45
CA VAL A 80 -4.74 19.44 -8.44
C VAL A 80 -3.35 19.04 -7.95
N CYS A 81 -2.76 17.98 -8.50
CA CYS A 81 -1.47 17.43 -8.13
C CYS A 81 -1.30 17.14 -6.63
N LYS A 82 -2.32 16.57 -5.99
CA LYS A 82 -2.32 16.27 -4.55
C LYS A 82 -2.81 14.85 -4.27
N PHE A 83 -2.37 14.31 -3.14
CA PHE A 83 -2.97 13.08 -2.58
C PHE A 83 -4.17 13.45 -1.71
N PHE A 84 -5.22 12.63 -1.72
CA PHE A 84 -6.33 12.79 -0.79
C PHE A 84 -5.89 12.57 0.66
N SER A 85 -6.63 13.14 1.60
CA SER A 85 -6.49 12.85 3.03
C SER A 85 -6.82 11.38 3.30
N SER A 86 -6.31 10.86 4.42
CA SER A 86 -6.61 9.50 4.87
C SER A 86 -8.11 9.28 5.12
N GLU A 87 -8.83 10.32 5.55
CA GLU A 87 -10.29 10.28 5.71
C GLU A 87 -11.02 10.16 4.37
N GLU A 88 -10.65 10.96 3.37
CA GLU A 88 -11.26 10.85 2.03
C GLU A 88 -10.90 9.52 1.36
N LEU A 89 -9.68 9.01 1.53
CA LEU A 89 -9.31 7.65 1.09
C LEU A 89 -10.25 6.60 1.69
N LEU A 90 -10.42 6.62 3.01
CA LEU A 90 -11.28 5.65 3.71
C LEU A 90 -12.73 5.75 3.28
N LYS A 91 -13.23 6.97 3.07
CA LYS A 91 -14.59 7.21 2.57
C LYS A 91 -14.78 6.70 1.15
N ILE A 92 -13.82 6.93 0.26
CA ILE A 92 -13.86 6.43 -1.12
C ILE A 92 -13.79 4.89 -1.15
N LEU A 93 -12.99 4.29 -0.27
CA LEU A 93 -12.83 2.84 -0.18
C LEU A 93 -13.84 2.16 0.75
N ALA A 94 -14.71 2.92 1.40
CA ALA A 94 -15.76 2.38 2.26
C ALA A 94 -16.61 1.39 1.45
N GLU A 95 -16.86 0.22 2.03
CA GLU A 95 -17.69 -0.83 1.42
C GLU A 95 -17.18 -1.44 0.10
N THR A 96 -16.01 -1.02 -0.38
CA THR A 96 -15.40 -1.58 -1.61
C THR A 96 -14.82 -2.98 -1.43
N GLY A 97 -14.52 -3.36 -0.18
CA GLY A 97 -13.78 -4.59 0.14
C GLY A 97 -12.29 -4.55 -0.22
N ILE A 98 -11.77 -3.41 -0.70
CA ILE A 98 -10.33 -3.20 -0.90
C ILE A 98 -9.73 -2.83 0.48
N PRO A 99 -8.85 -3.66 1.05
CA PRO A 99 -8.28 -3.38 2.36
C PRO A 99 -7.30 -2.20 2.30
N THR A 100 -7.22 -1.45 3.40
CA THR A 100 -6.30 -0.32 3.57
C THR A 100 -5.24 -0.63 4.62
N VAL A 101 -4.17 0.17 4.63
CA VAL A 101 -3.18 0.11 5.71
C VAL A 101 -3.83 0.42 7.07
N PRO A 102 -3.44 -0.26 8.17
CA PRO A 102 -3.99 0.03 9.47
C PRO A 102 -3.67 1.47 9.90
N ARG A 103 -4.66 2.14 10.49
CA ARG A 103 -4.46 3.49 11.07
C ARG A 103 -4.04 3.35 12.52
N LEU A 104 -2.89 3.93 12.84
CA LEU A 104 -2.54 4.22 14.23
C LEU A 104 -3.39 5.40 14.72
N PRO A 105 -3.67 5.49 16.04
CA PRO A 105 -4.40 6.62 16.60
C PRO A 105 -3.72 7.95 16.27
N VAL A 106 -4.53 9.00 16.13
CA VAL A 106 -4.00 10.34 15.85
C VAL A 106 -3.29 10.85 17.10
N HIS A 107 -1.98 11.02 16.99
CA HIS A 107 -1.13 11.54 18.07
C HIS A 107 -0.54 12.88 17.64
N GLN A 108 -0.60 13.86 18.54
CA GLN A 108 0.39 14.92 18.54
C GLN A 108 1.62 14.34 19.21
N PHE A 109 2.75 14.34 18.50
CA PHE A 109 4.02 13.90 19.04
C PHE A 109 4.76 15.13 19.59
N GLU A 110 5.19 15.06 20.85
CA GLU A 110 5.99 16.11 21.48
C GLU A 110 7.50 15.87 21.27
N SER A 111 7.89 14.65 20.87
CA SER A 111 9.29 14.30 20.60
C SER A 111 9.45 13.19 19.56
N GLU A 112 10.65 13.09 18.97
CA GLU A 112 11.03 11.99 18.07
C GLU A 112 10.98 10.62 18.76
N SER A 113 11.28 10.57 20.07
CA SER A 113 11.27 9.31 20.84
C SER A 113 9.88 8.69 20.91
N GLU A 114 8.80 9.48 20.94
CA GLU A 114 7.43 8.97 20.91
C GLU A 114 7.10 8.33 19.56
N VAL A 115 7.56 8.94 18.47
CA VAL A 115 7.42 8.40 17.12
C VAL A 115 8.19 7.09 16.97
N LEU A 116 9.40 7.01 17.52
CA LEU A 116 10.21 5.80 17.50
C LEU A 116 9.61 4.67 18.36
N ALA A 117 9.00 5.00 19.50
CA ALA A 117 8.35 4.00 20.35
C ALA A 117 7.20 3.28 19.64
N LEU A 118 6.53 3.93 18.68
CA LEU A 118 5.50 3.29 17.87
C LEU A 118 6.04 2.15 17.00
N LEU A 119 7.32 2.17 16.63
CA LEU A 119 7.94 1.11 15.81
C LEU A 119 8.00 -0.25 16.53
N GLU A 120 7.91 -0.24 17.86
CA GLU A 120 7.85 -1.47 18.67
C GLU A 120 6.44 -2.10 18.70
N THR A 121 5.45 -1.43 18.09
CA THR A 121 4.10 -2.00 17.97
C THR A 121 4.12 -3.16 16.98
N ASN A 122 3.44 -4.26 17.33
CA ASN A 122 3.29 -5.40 16.44
C ASN A 122 2.46 -5.06 15.21
N SER A 123 2.88 -5.58 14.07
CA SER A 123 2.13 -5.53 12.83
C SER A 123 0.85 -6.34 12.92
N GLU A 124 -0.21 -5.83 12.31
CA GLU A 124 -1.47 -6.57 12.19
C GLU A 124 -1.32 -7.76 11.21
N PHE A 125 -0.42 -7.65 10.23
CA PHE A 125 -0.34 -8.56 9.09
C PHE A 125 0.65 -9.73 9.25
N TYR A 126 1.49 -9.72 10.27
CA TYR A 126 2.43 -10.82 10.55
C TYR A 126 2.90 -10.83 12.02
N ASP A 127 3.53 -11.92 12.46
CA ASP A 127 4.01 -12.04 13.85
C ASP A 127 5.36 -11.35 14.02
N GLY A 128 5.32 -10.04 14.26
CA GLY A 128 6.49 -9.21 14.49
C GLY A 128 6.17 -7.71 14.45
N PRO A 129 7.14 -6.85 14.79
CA PRO A 129 6.98 -5.39 14.84
C PRO A 129 6.73 -4.77 13.46
N MET A 130 6.12 -3.59 13.40
CA MET A 130 5.91 -2.90 12.13
C MET A 130 7.25 -2.60 11.43
N GLU A 131 7.25 -2.60 10.08
CA GLU A 131 8.43 -2.20 9.28
C GLU A 131 8.78 -0.73 9.53
N GLY A 132 7.74 0.09 9.62
CA GLY A 132 7.83 1.53 9.73
C GLY A 132 6.43 2.13 9.84
N ILE A 133 6.41 3.44 9.99
CA ILE A 133 5.21 4.26 10.09
C ILE A 133 5.27 5.36 9.03
N TYR A 134 4.10 5.70 8.51
CA TYR A 134 3.93 6.78 7.56
C TYR A 134 3.15 7.91 8.22
N LEU A 135 3.86 9.00 8.51
CA LEU A 135 3.33 10.18 9.17
C LEU A 135 2.73 11.12 8.14
N ARG A 136 1.54 11.63 8.43
CA ARG A 136 0.76 12.46 7.50
C ARG A 136 0.24 13.69 8.24
N ILE A 137 0.44 14.87 7.66
CA ILE A 137 -0.24 16.12 8.02
C ILE A 137 -1.18 16.43 6.88
N GLU A 138 -2.47 16.57 7.19
CA GLU A 138 -3.54 16.62 6.20
C GLU A 138 -4.48 17.78 6.52
N ASP A 139 -5.13 18.34 5.50
CA ASP A 139 -6.36 19.09 5.66
C ASP A 139 -7.57 18.15 5.47
N ASN A 140 -8.78 18.71 5.48
CA ASN A 140 -10.02 17.93 5.35
C ASN A 140 -10.06 17.05 4.09
N LYS A 141 -9.37 17.43 3.01
CA LYS A 141 -9.45 16.79 1.71
C LYS A 141 -8.13 16.24 1.19
N TYR A 142 -7.00 16.85 1.54
CA TYR A 142 -5.72 16.58 0.92
C TYR A 142 -4.59 16.41 1.95
N LEU A 143 -3.63 15.56 1.59
CA LEU A 143 -2.33 15.47 2.24
C LEU A 143 -1.54 16.76 2.00
N ILE A 144 -0.96 17.31 3.08
CA ILE A 144 -0.14 18.53 3.06
C ILE A 144 1.35 18.16 3.19
N HIS A 145 1.69 17.39 4.22
CA HIS A 145 3.05 16.91 4.46
C HIS A 145 3.05 15.43 4.79
N ARG A 146 4.17 14.77 4.49
CA ARG A 146 4.38 13.37 4.83
C ARG A 146 5.82 13.11 5.20
N SER A 147 6.00 12.15 6.08
CA SER A 147 7.29 11.55 6.38
C SER A 147 7.12 10.05 6.56
N LYS A 148 8.22 9.31 6.44
CA LYS A 148 8.24 7.90 6.82
C LYS A 148 9.36 7.69 7.82
N VAL A 149 9.10 6.88 8.82
CA VAL A 149 10.11 6.41 9.77
C VAL A 149 10.12 4.91 9.66
N VAL A 150 11.30 4.34 9.41
CA VAL A 150 11.49 2.91 9.17
C VAL A 150 12.46 2.40 10.21
N ARG A 151 12.17 1.22 10.76
CA ARG A 151 13.01 0.64 11.82
C ARG A 151 14.41 0.29 11.29
N PRO A 152 15.49 0.60 12.02
CA PRO A 152 16.87 0.37 11.56
C PRO A 152 17.14 -1.09 11.16
N ASP A 153 16.74 -2.05 11.99
CA ASP A 153 16.97 -3.48 11.74
C ASP A 153 16.30 -3.98 10.45
N PHE A 154 15.19 -3.35 10.05
CA PHE A 154 14.51 -3.68 8.80
C PHE A 154 15.32 -3.24 7.57
N ILE A 155 15.94 -2.06 7.64
CA ILE A 155 16.82 -1.55 6.58
C ILE A 155 18.02 -2.48 6.43
N GLN A 156 18.64 -2.86 7.57
CA GLN A 156 19.78 -3.77 7.57
C GLN A 156 19.43 -5.14 6.95
N HIS A 157 18.26 -5.72 7.25
CA HIS A 157 17.82 -6.98 6.63
C HIS A 157 17.62 -6.88 5.11
N ILE A 158 17.24 -5.71 4.59
CA ILE A 158 17.15 -5.48 3.13
C ILE A 158 18.55 -5.43 2.51
N GLU A 159 19.50 -4.79 3.19
CA GLU A 159 20.86 -4.57 2.70
C GLU A 159 21.76 -5.82 2.80
N ASP A 160 21.67 -6.56 3.91
CA ASP A 160 22.46 -7.76 4.18
C ASP A 160 21.91 -9.03 3.51
N GLY A 161 20.67 -8.96 3.00
CA GLY A 161 19.98 -10.09 2.37
C GLY A 161 20.32 -10.30 0.90
N VAL A 162 20.23 -11.55 0.43
CA VAL A 162 20.11 -11.80 -1.02
C VAL A 162 18.84 -11.10 -1.52
N HIS A 163 19.02 -10.10 -2.40
CA HIS A 163 17.92 -9.32 -3.01
C HIS A 163 16.75 -10.26 -3.35
N TRP A 164 15.56 -9.96 -2.84
CA TRP A 164 14.39 -10.85 -2.87
C TRP A 164 14.09 -11.40 -4.29
N SER A 165 14.40 -10.63 -5.33
CA SER A 165 14.22 -11.02 -6.73
C SER A 165 15.09 -12.21 -7.20
N LYS A 166 16.12 -12.61 -6.43
CA LYS A 166 16.98 -13.77 -6.71
C LYS A 166 16.55 -15.05 -5.98
N LYS A 167 15.59 -14.96 -5.05
CA LYS A 167 15.03 -16.13 -4.34
C LYS A 167 13.90 -16.73 -5.18
N SER A 168 13.64 -18.03 -5.00
CA SER A 168 12.42 -18.63 -5.54
C SER A 168 11.21 -17.96 -4.89
N MET A 169 10.28 -17.48 -5.72
CA MET A 169 9.12 -16.73 -5.24
C MET A 169 8.27 -17.58 -4.30
N LYS A 170 8.11 -17.11 -3.06
CA LYS A 170 7.11 -17.60 -2.11
C LYS A 170 5.94 -16.63 -2.07
N LYS A 171 4.72 -17.14 -1.90
CA LYS A 171 3.53 -16.30 -1.74
C LYS A 171 3.29 -15.97 -0.28
N ASN A 172 2.89 -14.74 0.02
CA ASN A 172 2.37 -14.40 1.34
C ASN A 172 1.02 -15.09 1.61
N LYS A 173 0.66 -15.20 2.88
CA LYS A 173 -0.59 -15.83 3.31
C LYS A 173 -1.66 -14.79 3.60
N LEU A 174 -2.89 -15.10 3.20
CA LEU A 174 -4.07 -14.34 3.55
C LEU A 174 -4.64 -14.85 4.88
N SER A 175 -5.26 -13.98 5.65
CA SER A 175 -6.06 -14.34 6.83
C SER A 175 -7.40 -14.91 6.35
N TRP A 176 -7.54 -16.24 6.32
CA TRP A 176 -8.83 -16.91 6.11
C TRP A 176 -9.41 -17.36 7.45
#